data_AF-A0A660ZDN7-F1
#
_entry.id   AF-A0A660ZDN7-F1
#
_cell.length_a   1.000
_cell.length_b   1.000
_cell.length_c   1.000
_cell.angle_alpha   90.00
_cell.angle_beta   90.00
_cell.angle_gamma   90.00
#
_symmetry.space_group_name_H-M   'P 1'
#
loop_
_entity.id
_entity.type
_entity.pdbx_description
1 polymer ?
#
loop_
_entity_poly.entity_id
_entity_poly.type
_entity_poly.pdbx_seq_one_letter_code
_entity_poly.pdbx_strand_id
1 'polypeptide(L)' 'MKNRFVTFSFLSIVILFILHAIYLAVPAEDSFISFRFAKNLAEGYGLTWNIGEVPVEGYTNFLWVII' A
#
# COMPACT_ATOMS: atom_id res chain seq x y z
N MET A 1 32.68 -19.41 20.30
CA MET A 1 32.11 -18.13 20.77
C MET A 1 31.81 -17.15 19.64
N LYS A 2 32.75 -16.92 18.69
CA LYS A 2 32.59 -16.01 17.54
C LYS A 2 31.33 -16.25 16.69
N ASN A 3 30.97 -17.51 16.42
CA ASN A 3 29.78 -17.84 15.60
C ASN A 3 28.47 -17.48 16.29
N ARG A 4 28.38 -17.61 17.62
CA ARG A 4 27.15 -17.25 18.37
C ARG A 4 26.89 -15.75 18.29
N PHE A 5 27.95 -14.94 18.39
CA PHE A 5 27.85 -13.48 18.25
C PHE A 5 27.34 -13.07 16.86
N VAL A 6 27.91 -13.63 15.80
CA VAL A 6 27.46 -13.39 14.42
C VAL A 6 25.99 -13.79 14.23
N THR A 7 25.59 -14.94 14.78
CA THR A 7 24.19 -15.39 14.72
C THR A 7 23.25 -14.42 15.45
N PHE A 8 23.61 -13.94 16.64
CA PHE A 8 22.79 -12.96 17.36
C PHE A 8 22.67 -11.64 16.60
N SER A 9 23.77 -11.11 16.07
CA SER A 9 23.75 -9.89 15.27
C SER A 9 22.86 -10.03 14.02
N PHE A 10 22.96 -11.17 13.33
CA PHE A 10 22.12 -11.45 12.17
C PHE A 10 20.63 -11.51 12.54
N LEU A 11 20.29 -12.22 13.62
CA LEU A 11 18.91 -12.30 14.10
C LEU A 11 18.36 -10.93 14.49
N SER A 12 19.15 -10.10 15.15
CA SER A 12 18.76 -8.73 15.49
C SER A 12 18.47 -7.89 14.25
N ILE A 13 19.30 -7.99 13.20
CA ILE A 13 19.06 -7.28 11.92
C ILE A 13 17.77 -7.77 11.27
N VAL A 14 17.54 -9.08 11.21
CA VAL A 14 16.31 -9.65 10.63
C VAL A 14 15.07 -9.18 11.39
N ILE A 15 15.12 -9.18 12.73
CA ILE A 15 14.01 -8.71 13.57
C ILE A 15 13.73 -7.23 13.30
N LEU A 16 14.78 -6.38 13.28
CA LEU A 16 14.62 -4.95 12.99
C LEU A 16 14.05 -4.70 11.60
N PHE A 17 14.48 -5.46 10.60
CA PHE A 17 13.94 -5.37 9.24
C PHE A 17 12.46 -5.74 9.19
N ILE A 18 12.05 -6.83 9.85
CA ILE A 18 10.65 -7.25 9.92
C ILE A 18 9.79 -6.18 10.62
N LEU A 19 10.25 -5.66 11.76
CA LEU A 19 9.54 -4.61 12.49
C LEU A 19 9.39 -3.34 11.64
N HIS A 20 10.42 -2.96 10.89
CA HIS A 20 10.38 -1.82 9.98
C HIS A 20 9.41 -2.07 8.81
N ALA A 21 9.41 -3.26 8.23
CA ALA A 21 8.48 -3.63 7.16
C ALA A 21 7.02 -3.61 7.64
N ILE A 22 6.75 -4.07 8.87
CA ILE A 22 5.42 -3.99 9.49
C ILE A 22 5.03 -2.53 9.74
N TYR A 23 5.94 -1.70 10.23
CA TYR A 23 5.68 -0.28 10.45
C TYR A 23 5.32 0.46 9.15
N LEU A 24 5.91 0.06 8.03
CA LEU A 24 5.63 0.62 6.70
C LEU A 24 4.51 -0.12 5.93
N ALA A 25 3.81 -1.07 6.56
CA ALA A 25 2.74 -1.84 5.92
C ALA A 25 1.43 -1.03 5.74
N VAL A 26 1.55 0.15 5.12
CA VAL A 26 0.46 0.95 4.60
C VAL A 26 0.33 0.70 3.09
N PRO A 27 -0.84 0.91 2.48
CA PRO A 27 -0.95 0.89 1.02
C PRO A 27 0.12 1.80 0.41
N ALA A 28 0.88 1.28 -0.55
CA ALA A 28 1.85 2.10 -1.28
C ALA A 28 1.13 3.34 -1.84
N GLU A 29 1.75 4.52 -1.73
CA GLU A 29 1.09 5.79 -2.06
C GLU A 29 0.43 5.76 -3.45
N ASP A 30 1.03 5.09 -4.43
CA ASP A 30 0.48 4.95 -5.77
C ASP A 30 -0.78 4.07 -5.84
N SER A 31 -0.82 2.96 -5.10
CA SER A 31 -1.98 2.04 -5.12
C SER A 31 -3.19 2.62 -4.40
N PHE A 32 -2.98 3.56 -3.48
CA PHE A 32 -4.04 4.30 -2.83
C PHE A 32 -4.97 5.01 -3.83
N ILE A 33 -4.43 5.53 -4.94
CA ILE A 33 -5.23 6.19 -5.97
C ILE A 33 -6.27 5.22 -6.54
N SER A 34 -5.83 4.05 -6.99
CA SER A 34 -6.70 3.01 -7.51
C SER A 34 -7.73 2.54 -6.49
N PHE A 35 -7.33 2.32 -5.23
CA PHE A 35 -8.26 1.90 -4.18
C PHE A 35 -9.33 2.95 -3.86
N ARG A 36 -9.00 4.24 -3.92
CA ARG A 36 -9.98 5.31 -3.72
C ARG A 36 -11.02 5.33 -4.85
N PHE A 37 -10.59 5.23 -6.11
CA PHE A 37 -11.52 5.11 -7.24
C PHE A 37 -12.37 3.85 -7.15
N ALA A 38 -11.77 2.70 -6.82
CA ALA A 38 -12.48 1.42 -6.67
C ALA A 38 -13.54 1.49 -5.55
N LYS A 39 -13.19 2.11 -4.41
CA LYS A 39 -14.13 2.35 -3.31
C LYS A 39 -15.32 3.20 -3.75
N ASN A 40 -15.04 4.35 -4.39
CA ASN A 40 -16.12 5.25 -4.84
C ASN A 40 -17.02 4.58 -5.89
N LEU A 41 -16.43 3.77 -6.79
CA LEU A 41 -17.18 2.98 -7.75
C LEU A 41 -18.07 1.94 -7.05
N ALA A 42 -17.51 1.19 -6.10
CA ALA A 42 -18.23 0.16 -5.34
C ALA A 42 -19.37 0.73 -4.48
N GLU A 43 -19.21 1.96 -3.96
CA GLU A 43 -20.24 2.68 -3.20
C GLU A 43 -21.30 3.36 -4.11
N GLY A 44 -21.14 3.29 -5.44
CA GLY A 44 -22.10 3.81 -6.41
C GLY A 44 -21.92 5.28 -6.78
N TYR A 45 -20.82 5.91 -6.34
CA TYR A 45 -20.47 7.30 -6.72
C TYR A 45 -19.82 7.41 -8.10
N GLY A 46 -19.47 6.27 -8.70
CA GLY A 46 -18.79 6.19 -9.98
C GLY A 46 -17.28 6.45 -9.87
N LEU A 47 -16.62 6.58 -11.03
CA LEU A 47 -15.19 6.82 -11.14
C LEU A 47 -14.86 8.30 -10.88
N THR A 48 -14.93 8.71 -9.60
CA THR A 48 -14.59 10.07 -9.17
C THR A 48 -13.53 10.07 -8.08
N TRP A 49 -12.70 11.12 -8.04
CA TRP A 49 -11.76 11.35 -6.95
C TRP A 49 -12.46 11.95 -5.72
N ASN A 50 -13.24 13.02 -5.93
CA ASN A 50 -14.02 13.73 -4.92
C ASN A 50 -15.50 13.64 -5.26
N ILE A 51 -16.31 13.16 -4.33
CA ILE A 51 -17.76 13.00 -4.51
C ILE A 51 -18.39 14.40 -4.62
N GLY A 52 -19.17 14.63 -5.69
CA GLY A 52 -19.84 15.91 -5.96
C GLY A 52 -19.02 16.93 -6.75
N GLU A 53 -17.74 16.64 -7.02
CA GLU A 53 -16.91 17.45 -7.92
C GLU A 53 -16.95 16.94 -9.36
N VAL A 54 -16.41 17.72 -10.30
CA VAL A 54 -16.25 17.31 -11.70
C VAL A 54 -15.32 16.08 -11.74
N PRO A 55 -15.75 14.95 -12.32
CA PRO A 55 -14.93 13.76 -12.41
C PRO A 55 -13.64 14.01 -13.19
N VAL A 56 -12.54 13.46 -12.69
CA VAL A 56 -11.24 13.44 -13.36
C VAL A 56 -10.70 12.01 -13.36
N GLU A 57 -10.05 11.61 -14.45
CA GLU A 57 -9.34 10.34 -14.49
C GLU A 57 -7.96 10.49 -13.85
N GLY A 58 -7.69 9.71 -12.80
CA GLY A 58 -6.44 9.76 -12.04
C GLY A 58 -5.73 8.42 -11.87
N TYR A 59 -6.36 7.31 -12.22
CA TYR A 59 -5.75 5.98 -12.15
C TYR A 59 -4.92 5.69 -13.41
N THR A 60 -3.81 4.97 -13.26
CA THR A 60 -2.93 4.58 -14.37
C THR A 60 -3.26 3.21 -14.97
N ASN A 61 -4.10 2.42 -14.28
CA ASN A 61 -4.54 1.12 -14.75
C ASN A 61 -6.00 0.89 -14.39
N PHE A 62 -6.86 0.99 -15.39
CA PHE A 62 -8.30 0.84 -15.25
C PHE A 62 -8.71 -0.55 -14.76
N LEU A 63 -8.05 -1.62 -15.22
CA LEU A 63 -8.39 -2.98 -14.83
C LEU A 63 -8.18 -3.22 -13.32
N TRP A 64 -7.17 -2.59 -12.72
CA TRP A 64 -6.97 -2.63 -11.26
C TRP A 64 -8.05 -1.90 -10.46
N VAL A 65 -8.84 -1.02 -11.09
CA VAL A 65 -9.93 -0.28 -10.43
C VAL A 65 -11.24 -1.07 -10.45
N ILE A 66 -11.47 -1.88 -11.49
CA ILE A 66 -12.77 -2.53 -11.74
C ILE A 66 -12.82 -4.03 -11.47
N ILE A 67 -11.67 -4.69 -11.28
CA ILE A 67 -11.56 -6.12 -10.94
C ILE A 67 -11.41 -6.25 -9.42
#